data_AF-A0A1U7HG82-F1
#
_entry.id   AF-A0A1U7HG82-F1
#
_cell.length_a   1.000
_cell.length_b   1.000
_cell.length_c   1.000
_cell.angle_alpha   90.00
_cell.angle_beta   90.00
_cell.angle_gamma   90.00
#
_symmetry.space_group_name_H-M   'P 1'
#
loop_
_entity.id
_entity.type
_entity.pdbx_description
1 polymer ?
#
loop_
_entity_poly.entity_id
_entity_poly.type
_entity_poly.pdbx_seq_one_letter_code
_entity_poly.pdbx_strand_id
1 'polypeptide(L)' 'MSLALCWAIKTGDWLSSHRLLKVKKHGRQQASVFRYGFDYLRSIFTDLDLKSDDFLYSLQFLSCT' A
#
# COMPACT_ATOMS: atom_id res chain seq x y z
N MET A 1 -15.88 -0.29 6.13
CA MET A 1 -15.26 -0.99 4.98
C MET A 1 -14.74 -0.05 3.91
N SER A 2 -15.38 1.10 3.65
CA SER A 2 -14.98 2.03 2.58
C SER A 2 -13.62 2.72 2.78
N LEU A 3 -13.27 3.09 4.03
CA LEU A 3 -11.99 3.73 4.35
C LEU A 3 -10.79 2.83 4.07
N ALA A 4 -10.82 1.58 4.56
CA ALA A 4 -9.75 0.60 4.32
C ALA A 4 -9.54 0.33 2.82
N LEU A 5 -10.63 0.30 2.05
CA LEU A 5 -10.56 0.13 0.60
C LEU A 5 -9.94 1.36 -0.08
N CYS A 6 -10.34 2.57 0.33
CA CYS A 6 -9.80 3.81 -0.21
C CYS A 6 -8.30 3.95 0.08
N TRP A 7 -7.88 3.65 1.32
CA TRP A 7 -6.48 3.68 1.73
C TRP A 7 -5.64 2.63 1.00
N ALA A 8 -6.13 1.40 0.85
CA ALA A 8 -5.43 0.36 0.11
C ALA A 8 -5.26 0.72 -1.38
N ILE A 9 -6.26 1.33 -2.01
CA ILE A 9 -6.16 1.77 -3.42
C ILE A 9 -5.17 2.93 -3.54
N LYS A 10 -5.29 3.99 -2.73
CA LYS A 10 -4.37 5.14 -2.77
C LYS A 10 -2.92 4.74 -2.50
N THR A 11 -2.71 3.92 -1.47
CA THR A 11 -1.37 3.44 -1.13
C THR A 11 -0.83 2.56 -2.25
N GLY A 12 -1.66 1.70 -2.83
CA GLY A 12 -1.27 0.86 -3.96
C GLY A 12 -0.88 1.66 -5.20
N ASP A 13 -1.59 2.74 -5.48
CA ASP A 13 -1.33 3.62 -6.62
C ASP A 13 -0.03 4.41 -6.44
N TRP A 14 0.19 4.95 -5.24
CA TRP A 14 1.46 5.55 -4.83
C TRP A 14 2.61 4.55 -4.94
N LEU A 15 2.42 3.33 -4.44
CA LEU A 15 3.45 2.28 -4.45
C LEU A 15 3.73 1.77 -5.87
N SER A 16 2.71 1.74 -6.74
CA SER A 16 2.86 1.40 -8.17
C SER A 16 3.62 2.49 -8.92
N SER A 17 3.45 3.75 -8.53
CA SER A 17 4.20 4.89 -9.09
C SER A 17 5.67 4.90 -8.64
N HIS A 18 5.95 4.48 -7.40
CA HIS A 18 7.33 4.40 -6.88
C HIS A 18 8.05 3.11 -7.28
N ARG A 19 7.32 2.00 -7.41
CA ARG A 19 7.85 0.69 -7.76
C ARG A 19 6.90 0.00 -8.72
N LEU A 20 7.24 0.10 -10.00
CA LEU A 20 6.49 -0.56 -11.07
C LEU A 20 6.27 -2.03 -10.71
N LEU A 21 4.99 -2.40 -10.58
CA LEU A 21 4.58 -3.78 -10.37
C LEU A 21 5.21 -4.64 -11.45
N LYS A 22 6.16 -5.50 -11.08
CA LYS A 22 6.80 -6.42 -12.03
C LYS A 22 5.72 -7.27 -12.68
N VAL A 23 5.49 -7.05 -13.96
CA VAL A 23 4.62 -7.90 -14.77
C VAL A 23 5.33 -9.25 -14.91
N LYS A 24 4.66 -10.35 -14.49
CA LYS A 24 5.25 -11.68 -14.67
C LYS A 24 5.39 -11.99 -16.16
N LYS A 25 6.23 -12.97 -16.53
CA LYS A 25 6.46 -13.40 -17.92
C LYS A 25 5.18 -13.73 -18.72
N HIS A 26 4.04 -13.98 -18.07
CA HIS A 26 2.76 -14.26 -18.71
C HIS A 26 1.82 -13.03 -18.84
N GLY A 27 2.32 -11.80 -18.68
CA GLY A 27 1.53 -10.57 -18.87
C GLY A 27 0.59 -10.21 -17.71
N ARG A 28 0.42 -11.09 -16.72
CA ARG A 28 -0.37 -10.82 -15.52
C ARG A 28 0.47 -10.04 -14.48
N GLN A 29 -0.07 -8.95 -13.96
CA GLN A 29 0.53 -8.23 -12.83
C GLN A 29 0.64 -9.16 -11.61
N GLN A 30 1.74 -9.04 -10.85
CA GLN A 30 1.97 -9.88 -9.66
C GLN A 30 0.90 -9.71 -8.59
N ALA A 31 0.32 -8.51 -8.49
CA ALA A 31 -0.75 -8.16 -7.56
C ALA A 31 -1.64 -7.08 -8.17
N SER A 32 -2.90 -6.99 -7.75
CA SER A 32 -3.77 -5.82 -8.00
C SER A 32 -3.25 -4.62 -7.19
N VAL A 33 -3.47 -3.39 -7.69
CA VAL A 33 -3.18 -2.14 -6.96
C VAL A 33 -3.70 -2.18 -5.52
N PHE A 34 -4.95 -2.63 -5.35
CA PHE A 34 -5.55 -2.82 -4.03
C PHE A 34 -4.76 -3.80 -3.15
N ARG A 35 -4.40 -4.98 -3.69
CA ARG A 35 -3.68 -6.01 -2.94
C ARG A 35 -2.28 -5.52 -2.56
N TYR A 36 -1.64 -4.77 -3.45
CA TYR A 36 -0.31 -4.23 -3.24
C TYR A 36 -0.27 -3.17 -2.13
N GLY A 37 -1.23 -2.24 -2.15
CA GLY A 37 -1.37 -1.26 -1.06
C GLY A 37 -1.84 -1.88 0.25
N PHE A 38 -2.72 -2.88 0.21
CA PHE A 38 -3.16 -3.60 1.39
C PHE A 38 -2.02 -4.38 2.07
N ASP A 39 -1.20 -5.11 1.30
CA ASP A 39 -0.06 -5.87 1.85
C ASP A 39 0.98 -4.93 2.47
N TYR A 40 1.21 -3.75 1.88
CA TYR A 40 2.07 -2.71 2.43
C TYR A 40 1.56 -2.19 3.77
N LEU A 41 0.29 -1.79 3.84
CA LEU A 41 -0.34 -1.34 5.08
C LEU A 41 -0.30 -2.45 6.14
N ARG A 42 -0.60 -3.70 5.75
CA ARG A 42 -0.53 -4.86 6.66
C ARG A 42 0.87 -5.06 7.23
N SER A 43 1.92 -4.94 6.42
CA SER A 43 3.31 -5.03 6.88
C SER A 43 3.62 -3.96 7.92
N ILE A 44 3.15 -2.73 7.72
CA ILE A 44 3.32 -1.63 8.70
C ILE A 44 2.57 -1.94 9.99
N PHE A 45 1.30 -2.35 9.90
CA PHE A 45 0.50 -2.69 11.08
C PHE A 45 1.05 -3.90 11.86
N THR A 46 1.69 -4.85 11.17
CA THR A 46 2.26 -6.05 11.81
C THR A 46 3.59 -5.72 12.51
N ASP A 47 4.40 -4.83 11.93
CA ASP A 47 5.70 -4.42 12.47
C ASP A 47 5.65 -2.98 13.04
N LEU A 48 4.55 -2.63 13.71
CA LEU A 48 4.26 -1.27 14.17
C LEU A 48 5.37 -0.70 15.08
N ASP A 49 5.97 -1.56 15.90
CA ASP A 49 7.04 -1.21 16.85
C ASP A 49 8.37 -0.90 16.16
N LEU A 50 8.61 -1.48 14.98
CA LEU A 50 9.81 -1.29 14.16
C LEU A 50 9.62 -0.23 13.07
N LYS A 51 8.37 0.02 12.67
CA LYS A 51 7.98 0.87 11.54
C LYS A 51 7.05 2.02 11.97
N SER A 52 7.21 2.51 13.20
CA SER A 52 6.38 3.58 13.76
C SER A 52 6.43 4.86 12.92
N ASP A 53 7.59 5.19 12.35
CA ASP A 53 7.75 6.36 11.47
C ASP A 53 7.01 6.17 10.14
N ASP A 54 7.13 4.99 9.51
CA ASP A 54 6.39 4.65 8.28
C ASP A 54 4.87 4.64 8.52
N PHE A 55 4.46 4.23 9.73
CA PHE A 55 3.07 4.27 10.15
C PHE A 55 2.56 5.71 10.28
N LEU A 56 3.30 6.59 10.97
CA LEU A 56 2.96 8.01 11.09
C LEU A 56 2.95 8.70 9.73
N TYR A 57 3.92 8.41 8.86
CA TYR A 57 3.96 8.95 7.51
C TYR A 57 2.77 8.47 6.67
N SER A 58 2.43 7.17 6.75
CA SER A 58 1.27 6.62 6.07
C SER A 58 -0.02 7.23 6.60
N LEU A 59 -0.16 7.43 7.92
CA LEU A 59 -1.30 8.12 8.52
C LEU A 59 -1.40 9.56 8.05
N GLN A 60 -0.29 10.32 8.04
CA GLN A 60 -0.29 11.71 7.57
C GLN A 60 -0.65 11.81 6.09
N PHE A 61 -0.08 10.94 5.26
CA PHE A 61 -0.37 10.85 3.83
C PHE A 61 -1.84 10.48 3.56
N LEU A 62 -2.41 9.59 4.37
CA LEU A 62 -3.79 9.09 4.23
C LEU A 62 -4.83 9.96 4.96
N SER A 63 -4.43 10.80 5.94
CA SER A 63 -5.33 11.68 6.70
C SER A 63 -5.63 13.00 5.98
N CYS A 64 -4.82 13.39 5.00
CA CYS A 64 -5.06 14.58 4.17
C CYS A 64 -6.11 14.35 3.06
N THR A 65 -7.01 13.37 3.22
CA THR A 65 -8.22 13.16 2.39
C THR A 65 -9.44 13.67 3.10
#